data_AF-A0A2J7T5K5-F1
#
_entry.id   AF-A0A2J7T5K5-F1
#
_cell.length_a   1.000
_cell.length_b   1.000
_cell.length_c   1.000
_cell.angle_alpha   90.00
_cell.angle_beta   90.00
_cell.angle_gamma   90.00
#
_symmetry.space_group_name_H-M   'P 1'
#
loop_
_entity.id
_entity.type
_entity.pdbx_description
1 polymer ?
#
loop_
_entity_poly.entity_id
_entity_poly.type
_entity_poly.pdbx_seq_one_letter_code
_entity_poly.pdbx_strand_id
1 'polypeptide(L)'
;MNGHALNISSAAIELIKKHQGLSLEKYRDEKGVWVIGYGHVIRERENFHGLITPLQAEYLLHEDIQLCETLLREKCIHPLTQQQHDALVLMILSFGVTSSLPKALLQAVARV
;
A
#
# COMPACT_ATOMS: atom_id res chain seq x y z
N MET A 1 -6.63 12.45 -23.96
CA MET A 1 -5.41 11.64 -23.75
C MET A 1 -5.85 10.40 -23.00
N ASN A 2 -5.80 9.22 -23.65
CA ASN A 2 -6.17 7.97 -22.99
C ASN A 2 -5.04 7.61 -22.03
N GLY A 3 -5.10 8.14 -20.81
CA GLY A 3 -4.13 7.82 -19.77
C GLY A 3 -4.33 6.35 -19.39
N HIS A 4 -3.40 5.50 -19.82
CA HIS A 4 -3.31 4.15 -19.29
C HIS A 4 -3.21 4.27 -17.77
N ALA A 5 -4.10 3.59 -17.04
CA ALA A 5 -3.98 3.48 -15.60
C ALA A 5 -2.63 2.84 -15.29
N LEU A 6 -1.78 3.56 -14.54
CA LEU A 6 -0.53 3.01 -14.05
C LEU A 6 -0.87 1.97 -12.97
N ASN A 7 -0.16 0.85 -13.03
CA ASN A 7 -0.17 -0.16 -12.00
C ASN A 7 1.24 -0.25 -11.42
N ILE A 8 1.37 -0.60 -10.15
CA ILE A 8 2.67 -0.76 -9.50
C ILE A 8 3.53 -1.81 -10.23
N SER A 9 4.83 -1.54 -10.34
CA SER A 9 5.76 -2.51 -10.92
C SER A 9 6.01 -3.71 -10.01
N SER A 10 6.35 -4.87 -10.60
CA SER A 10 6.77 -6.05 -9.83
C SER A 10 7.99 -5.79 -8.96
N ALA A 11 8.94 -4.97 -9.44
CA ALA A 11 10.12 -4.58 -8.67
C ALA A 11 9.75 -3.79 -7.41
N ALA A 12 8.76 -2.89 -7.50
CA ALA A 12 8.25 -2.14 -6.36
C ALA A 12 7.48 -3.04 -5.38
N ILE A 13 6.71 -4.02 -5.86
CA ILE A 13 6.06 -5.03 -5.01
C ILE A 13 7.10 -5.80 -4.19
N GLU A 14 8.16 -6.31 -4.84
CA GLU A 14 9.23 -7.03 -4.14
C GLU A 14 9.95 -6.14 -3.12
N LEU A 15 10.10 -4.86 -3.43
CA LEU A 15 10.66 -3.88 -2.50
C LEU A 15 9.76 -3.69 -1.27
N ILE A 16 8.44 -3.61 -1.46
CA ILE A 16 7.47 -3.52 -0.35
C ILE A 16 7.58 -4.74 0.55
N LYS A 17 7.53 -5.95 -0.03
CA LYS A 17 7.63 -7.21 0.72
C LYS A 17 8.92 -7.26 1.55
N LYS A 18 10.04 -6.87 0.95
CA LYS A 18 11.34 -6.85 1.63
C LYS A 18 11.38 -5.88 2.81
N HIS A 19 10.79 -4.69 2.67
CA HIS A 19 10.79 -3.68 3.73
C HIS A 19 9.82 -3.99 4.86
N GLN A 20 8.63 -4.49 4.54
CA GLN A 20 7.60 -4.78 5.54
C GLN A 20 7.84 -6.10 6.27
N GLY A 21 8.42 -7.09 5.59
CA GLY A 21 8.50 -8.46 6.09
C GLY A 21 7.14 -9.17 6.06
N LEU A 22 7.16 -10.48 6.27
CA LEU A 22 5.96 -11.32 6.25
C LEU A 22 5.65 -11.83 7.66
N SER A 23 4.44 -11.58 8.13
CA SER A 23 3.88 -12.28 9.30
C SER A 23 2.66 -13.11 8.91
N LEU A 24 2.73 -14.43 9.12
CA LEU A 24 1.59 -15.32 8.88
C LEU A 24 0.59 -15.33 10.04
N GLU A 25 1.00 -14.84 11.21
CA GLU A 25 0.13 -14.65 12.36
C GLU A 25 -0.18 -13.16 12.53
N LYS A 26 -1.40 -12.84 12.97
CA LYS A 26 -1.71 -11.46 13.34
C LYS A 26 -0.96 -11.08 14.62
N TYR A 27 -0.44 -9.86 14.66
CA TYR A 27 0.23 -9.30 15.84
C TYR A 27 -0.19 -7.84 16.03
N ARG A 28 0.15 -7.26 17.18
CA ARG A 28 0.01 -5.82 17.39
C ARG A 28 1.30 -5.12 17.04
N ASP A 29 1.23 -4.11 16.19
CA ASP A 29 2.37 -3.25 15.88
C ASP A 29 2.75 -2.35 17.09
N GLU A 30 3.76 -1.52 16.90
CA GLU A 30 4.23 -0.53 17.88
C GLU A 30 3.17 0.51 18.30
N LYS A 31 2.11 0.68 17.50
CA LYS A 31 0.97 1.56 17.76
C LYS A 31 -0.20 0.80 18.41
N GLY A 32 -0.06 -0.50 18.66
CA GLY A 32 -1.08 -1.35 19.26
C GLY A 32 -2.18 -1.79 18.29
N VAL A 33 -2.02 -1.58 16.98
CA VAL A 33 -2.97 -1.93 15.92
C VAL A 33 -2.75 -3.37 15.47
N TRP A 34 -3.84 -4.11 15.22
CA TRP A 34 -3.76 -5.47 14.71
C TRP A 34 -3.39 -5.49 13.23
N VAL A 35 -2.28 -6.16 12.92
CA VAL A 35 -1.74 -6.29 11.56
C VAL A 35 -1.41 -7.75 11.23
N ILE A 36 -1.40 -8.11 9.94
CA ILE A 36 -1.04 -9.44 9.43
C ILE A 36 -0.44 -9.34 8.02
N GLY A 37 0.21 -10.40 7.52
CA GLY A 37 0.78 -10.43 6.17
C GLY A 37 1.95 -9.46 6.03
N TYR A 38 1.93 -8.67 4.96
CA TYR A 38 2.89 -7.59 4.71
C TYR A 38 2.38 -6.26 5.30
N GLY A 39 2.14 -6.24 6.62
CA GLY A 39 1.70 -5.04 7.35
C GLY A 39 0.24 -4.62 7.10
N HIS A 40 -0.61 -5.52 6.60
CA HIS A 40 -2.03 -5.26 6.38
C HIS A 40 -2.74 -4.98 7.70
N VAL A 41 -3.38 -3.82 7.81
CA VAL A 41 -4.19 -3.43 8.99
C VAL A 41 -5.52 -4.14 8.96
N ILE A 42 -5.77 -5.00 9.95
CA ILE A 42 -7.01 -5.78 10.04
C ILE A 42 -8.19 -4.84 10.33
N ARG A 43 -9.15 -4.81 9.41
CA ARG A 43 -10.37 -3.99 9.48
C ARG A 43 -11.42 -4.70 10.32
N GLU A 44 -12.41 -3.95 10.83
CA GLU A 44 -13.45 -4.48 11.74
C GLU A 44 -14.22 -5.71 11.21
N ARG A 45 -14.34 -5.83 9.88
CA ARG A 45 -15.07 -6.93 9.22
C ARG A 45 -14.19 -8.13 8.85
N GLU A 46 -12.88 -8.00 9.01
CA GLU A 46 -11.91 -9.06 8.72
C GLU A 46 -11.62 -9.81 10.01
N ASN A 47 -11.71 -11.14 9.96
CA ASN A 47 -11.41 -11.97 11.11
C ASN A 47 -10.47 -13.10 10.73
N PHE A 48 -9.31 -13.11 11.37
CA PHE A 48 -8.29 -14.12 11.23
C PHE A 48 -8.20 -14.90 12.54
N HIS A 49 -8.59 -16.18 12.50
CA HIS A 49 -8.61 -17.10 13.65
C HIS A 49 -7.33 -17.94 13.78
N GLY A 50 -6.43 -17.88 12.81
CA GLY A 50 -5.19 -18.64 12.80
C GLY A 50 -4.19 -18.09 11.80
N LEU A 51 -3.19 -18.90 11.48
CA LEU A 51 -2.18 -18.53 10.49
C LEU A 51 -2.79 -18.41 9.09
N ILE A 52 -2.35 -17.40 8.34
CA ILE A 52 -2.60 -17.32 6.91
C ILE A 52 -1.49 -18.03 6.13
N THR A 53 -1.76 -18.37 4.88
CA THR A 53 -0.75 -18.84 3.93
C THR A 53 0.00 -17.66 3.31
N PRO A 54 1.22 -17.87 2.77
CA PRO A 54 1.90 -16.84 2.00
C PRO A 54 1.06 -16.30 0.84
N LEU A 55 0.31 -17.17 0.16
CA LEU A 55 -0.59 -16.74 -0.93
C LEU A 55 -1.71 -15.82 -0.43
N GLN A 56 -2.26 -16.06 0.77
CA GLN A 56 -3.23 -15.14 1.38
C GLN A 56 -2.59 -13.81 1.75
N ALA A 57 -1.34 -13.80 2.21
CA ALA A 57 -0.62 -12.55 2.48
C ALA A 57 -0.36 -11.75 1.20
N GLU A 58 -0.05 -12.43 0.08
CA GLU A 58 0.06 -11.82 -1.25
C GLU A 58 -1.26 -11.18 -1.68
N TYR A 59 -2.39 -11.87 -1.49
CA TYR A 59 -3.71 -11.30 -1.79
C TYR A 59 -3.99 -10.03 -0.98
N LEU A 60 -3.73 -10.04 0.33
CA LEU A 60 -3.91 -8.85 1.18
C LEU A 60 -3.03 -7.68 0.72
N LEU A 61 -1.77 -7.95 0.37
CA LEU A 61 -0.87 -6.92 -0.16
C LEU A 61 -1.41 -6.33 -1.48
N HIS A 62 -1.92 -7.17 -2.37
CA HIS A 62 -2.54 -6.70 -3.61
C HIS A 62 -3.79 -5.85 -3.38
N GLU A 63 -4.63 -6.19 -2.42
CA GLU A 63 -5.79 -5.38 -2.04
C GLU A 63 -5.36 -4.00 -1.51
N ASP A 64 -4.35 -3.96 -0.64
CA ASP A 64 -3.85 -2.70 -0.10
C ASP A 64 -3.20 -1.81 -1.18
N ILE A 65 -2.48 -2.42 -2.13
CA ILE A 65 -1.96 -1.72 -3.32
C ILE A 65 -3.10 -1.13 -4.15
N GLN A 66 -4.16 -1.90 -4.43
CA GLN A 66 -5.30 -1.43 -5.22
C GLN A 66 -6.01 -0.23 -4.57
N LEU A 67 -6.10 -0.22 -3.23
CA LEU A 67 -6.61 0.93 -2.49
C LEU A 67 -5.71 2.15 -2.66
N CYS A 68 -4.38 1.97 -2.58
CA CYS A 68 -3.42 3.04 -2.82
C CYS A 68 -3.53 3.61 -4.24
N GLU A 69 -3.58 2.75 -5.26
CA GLU A 69 -3.71 3.17 -6.67
C GLU A 69 -5.04 3.89 -6.93
N THR A 70 -6.13 3.45 -6.29
CA THR A 70 -7.42 4.14 -6.37
C THR A 70 -7.32 5.54 -5.78
N LEU A 71 -6.70 5.68 -4.60
CA LEU A 71 -6.46 6.98 -3.99
C LEU A 71 -5.58 7.88 -4.87
N LEU A 72 -4.54 7.34 -5.51
CA LEU A 72 -3.69 8.09 -6.43
C LEU A 72 -4.46 8.57 -7.65
N ARG A 73 -5.30 7.71 -8.25
CA ARG A 73 -6.18 8.11 -9.37
C ARG A 73 -7.16 9.22 -8.99
N GLU A 74 -7.66 9.23 -7.76
CA GLU A 74 -8.61 10.25 -7.30
C GLU A 74 -7.95 11.58 -6.91
N LYS A 75 -6.72 11.54 -6.37
CA LYS A 75 -6.08 12.73 -5.78
C LYS A 75 -5.01 13.36 -6.67
N CYS A 76 -4.43 12.61 -7.61
CA CYS A 76 -3.38 13.12 -8.47
C CYS A 76 -3.95 13.71 -9.76
N ILE A 77 -3.85 15.02 -9.90
CA ILE A 77 -4.40 15.77 -11.05
C ILE A 77 -3.40 15.81 -12.23
N HIS A 78 -2.12 15.52 -11.97
CA HIS A 78 -1.06 15.56 -12.95
C HIS A 78 -0.68 14.13 -13.39
N PRO A 79 -0.29 13.92 -14.67
CA PRO A 79 0.26 12.65 -15.11
C PRO A 79 1.50 12.28 -14.30
N LEU A 80 1.58 11.02 -13.88
CA LEU A 80 2.74 10.47 -13.19
C LEU A 80 3.57 9.64 -14.17
N THR A 81 4.88 9.58 -13.92
CA THR A 81 5.72 8.51 -14.48
C THR A 81 5.54 7.22 -13.67
N GLN A 82 5.90 6.07 -14.24
CA GLN A 82 5.87 4.78 -13.52
C GLN A 82 6.67 4.83 -12.20
N GLN A 83 7.85 5.46 -12.22
CA GLN A 83 8.70 5.58 -11.04
C GLN A 83 8.08 6.46 -9.95
N GLN A 84 7.44 7.57 -10.32
CA GLN A 84 6.71 8.42 -9.37
C GLN A 84 5.50 7.69 -8.78
N HIS A 85 4.78 6.92 -9.60
CA HIS A 85 3.67 6.08 -9.16
C HIS A 85 4.14 5.03 -8.14
N ASP A 86 5.16 4.24 -8.47
CA ASP A 86 5.73 3.22 -7.58
C ASP A 86 6.19 3.82 -6.24
N ALA A 87 6.91 4.95 -6.28
CA ALA A 87 7.39 5.62 -5.07
C ALA A 87 6.24 6.12 -4.18
N LEU A 88 5.17 6.63 -4.78
CA LEU A 88 3.98 7.06 -4.04
C LEU A 88 3.28 5.87 -3.38
N VAL A 89 3.13 4.73 -4.06
CA VAL A 89 2.52 3.54 -3.45
C VAL A 89 3.35 3.02 -2.28
N LEU A 90 4.68 2.90 -2.45
CA LEU A 90 5.58 2.53 -1.36
C LEU A 90 5.42 3.45 -0.15
N MET A 91 5.35 4.76 -0.41
CA MET A 91 5.22 5.76 0.65
C MET A 91 3.89 5.63 1.39
N ILE A 92 2.76 5.47 0.68
CA ILE A 92 1.44 5.31 1.30
C ILE A 92 1.42 4.08 2.22
N LEU A 93 1.92 2.94 1.74
CA LEU A 93 1.98 1.72 2.52
C LEU A 93 2.92 1.85 3.73
N SER A 94 3.99 2.64 3.64
CA SER A 94 4.91 2.87 4.76
C SER A 94 4.30 3.69 5.91
N PHE A 95 3.36 4.60 5.63
CA PHE A 95 2.70 5.42 6.65
C PHE A 95 1.39 4.80 7.18
N GLY A 96 0.97 3.68 6.61
CA GLY A 96 -0.35 3.09 6.82
C GLY A 96 -1.44 3.85 6.05
N VAL A 97 -2.45 3.12 5.55
CA VAL A 97 -3.58 3.65 4.75
C VAL A 97 -4.57 4.45 5.62
N THR A 98 -4.09 5.26 6.56
CA THR A 98 -4.90 6.12 7.41
C THR A 98 -5.24 7.41 6.66
N SER A 99 -6.20 7.30 5.73
CA SER A 99 -7.13 8.29 5.13
C SER A 99 -6.74 9.77 4.89
N SER A 100 -5.50 10.19 5.07
CA SER A 100 -5.03 11.53 4.72
C SER A 100 -3.56 11.47 4.35
N LEU A 101 -3.28 11.20 3.06
CA LEU A 101 -2.02 11.64 2.46
C LEU A 101 -1.89 13.15 2.74
N PRO A 102 -0.90 13.60 3.53
CA PRO A 102 -0.69 15.01 3.78
C PRO A 102 -0.64 15.77 2.45
N LYS A 103 -1.43 16.86 2.31
CA LYS A 103 -1.43 17.71 1.10
C LYS A 103 -0.02 18.12 0.65
N ALA A 104 0.91 18.26 1.59
CA ALA A 104 2.32 18.54 1.33
C ALA A 104 3.03 17.45 0.51
N LEU A 105 2.68 16.16 0.71
CA LEU A 105 3.29 15.05 -0.02
C LEU A 105 2.77 14.96 -1.46
N LEU A 106 1.48 15.23 -1.69
CA LEU A 106 0.93 15.33 -3.06
C LEU A 106 1.58 16.49 -3.83
N GLN A 107 1.88 17.61 -3.15
CA GLN A 107 2.55 18.77 -3.75
C GLN A 107 4.04 18.54 -4.02
N ALA A 108 4.72 17.72 -3.21
CA ALA A 108 6.15 17.44 -3.38
C ALA A 108 6.42 16.62 -4.65
N VAL A 109 5.58 15.63 -4.98
CA VAL A 109 5.75 14.81 -6.20
C VAL A 109 5.42 15.60 -7.48
N ALA A 110 4.55 16.60 -7.41
CA ALA A 110 4.27 17.48 -8.54
C ALA A 110 5.40 18.49 -8.87
N ARG A 111 6.47 18.53 -8.07
CA ARG A 111 7.61 19.46 -8.22
C ARG A 111 8.92 18.79 -8.66
N VAL A 112 8.92 17.49 -8.89
CA VAL A 112 10.05 16.72 -9.43
C VAL A 112 9.73 16.29 -10.85
#